data_AF-A7NNC8-F1
#
_entry.id   AF-A7NNC8-F1
#
_cell.length_a   1.000
_cell.length_b   1.000
_cell.length_c   1.000
_cell.angle_alpha   90.00
_cell.angle_beta   90.00
_cell.angle_gamma   90.00
#
_symmetry.space_group_name_H-M   'P 1'
#
loop_
_entity.id
_entity.type
_entity.pdbx_description
1 polymer ?
#
loop_
_entity_poly.entity_id
_entity_poly.type
_entity_poly.pdbx_seq_one_letter_code
_entity_poly.pdbx_strand_id
1 'polypeptide(L)'
;MQSVLLRRFTLAGLMLVGIASGACTNPFTARPSPTGDASILAVVTAYPAPVITIAPSATPPATVAPTVPPPAMRPTLAPGAESLVGPEWTIAYSGDLNADGRADVVAYKPASVTPGPTFNRPGYTAYIGSVSEAVIVQADAAGRPQTLVSLSRSGIVIGPRMAVRFPPSNEAWNNPVAIMLLIETTQPPVIAALPINSSGEPYTQAAGVRWNRRSAAYEVITGGK
;
A
#
# COMPACT_ATOMS: atom_id res chain seq x y z
N MET A 1 -74.06 -9.21 30.10
CA MET A 1 -74.24 -8.42 28.87
C MET A 1 -72.88 -8.33 28.18
N GLN A 2 -72.42 -9.37 27.49
CA GLN A 2 -72.62 -9.64 26.05
C GLN A 2 -72.42 -8.40 25.17
N SER A 3 -71.27 -8.32 24.48
CA SER A 3 -71.22 -8.13 23.02
C SER A 3 -69.79 -8.31 22.50
N VAL A 4 -69.61 -9.45 21.86
CA VAL A 4 -68.55 -9.79 20.91
C VAL A 4 -68.83 -9.02 19.62
N LEU A 5 -67.83 -8.34 19.03
CA LEU A 5 -67.89 -7.97 17.61
C LEU A 5 -66.63 -8.41 16.88
N LEU A 6 -66.79 -9.55 16.22
CA LEU A 6 -65.95 -10.14 15.20
C LEU A 6 -66.13 -9.32 13.90
N ARG A 7 -65.04 -8.89 13.26
CA ARG A 7 -65.07 -8.59 11.81
C ARG A 7 -63.88 -9.26 11.11
N ARG A 8 -64.23 -10.27 10.32
CA ARG A 8 -63.43 -10.88 9.25
C ARG A 8 -63.67 -10.10 7.96
N PHE A 9 -62.62 -9.81 7.20
CA PHE A 9 -62.53 -9.66 5.73
C PHE A 9 -61.02 -9.69 5.42
N THR A 10 -60.40 -10.80 5.02
CA THR A 10 -60.30 -11.39 3.66
C THR A 10 -59.94 -10.36 2.57
N LEU A 11 -58.68 -10.35 2.08
CA LEU A 11 -58.35 -10.84 0.74
C LEU A 11 -56.83 -10.88 0.49
N ALA A 12 -56.43 -11.88 -0.28
CA ALA A 12 -55.09 -12.21 -0.73
C ALA A 12 -54.45 -11.12 -1.58
N GLY A 13 -53.17 -10.84 -1.29
CA GLY A 13 -52.25 -10.15 -2.18
C GLY A 13 -51.01 -11.02 -2.36
N LEU A 14 -51.11 -12.03 -3.22
CA LEU A 14 -49.98 -12.83 -3.67
C LEU A 14 -49.14 -11.97 -4.63
N MET A 15 -48.13 -11.27 -4.12
CA MET A 15 -47.11 -10.66 -4.96
C MET A 15 -46.10 -11.73 -5.40
N LEU A 16 -46.14 -12.08 -6.68
CA LEU A 16 -45.03 -12.74 -7.36
C LEU A 16 -43.84 -11.78 -7.37
N VAL A 17 -42.85 -12.03 -6.53
CA VAL A 17 -41.52 -11.41 -6.69
C VAL A 17 -40.81 -12.18 -7.79
N GLY A 18 -40.80 -11.60 -8.99
CA GLY A 18 -39.91 -12.05 -10.06
C GLY A 18 -38.47 -11.84 -9.61
N ILE A 19 -37.74 -12.94 -9.43
CA ILE A 19 -36.28 -12.92 -9.27
C ILE A 19 -35.72 -12.62 -10.65
N ALA A 20 -35.61 -11.34 -10.99
CA ALA A 20 -34.73 -10.92 -12.06
C ALA A 20 -33.30 -11.17 -11.58
N SER A 21 -32.62 -12.12 -12.21
CA SER A 21 -31.17 -12.32 -12.12
C SER A 21 -30.48 -11.05 -12.62
N GLY A 22 -30.30 -10.09 -11.72
CA GLY A 22 -29.49 -8.91 -11.93
C GLY A 22 -28.06 -9.35 -12.15
N ALA A 23 -27.60 -9.29 -13.39
CA ALA A 23 -26.19 -9.26 -13.69
C ALA A 23 -25.59 -8.09 -12.89
N CYS A 24 -24.68 -8.39 -11.96
CA CYS A 24 -23.88 -7.38 -11.29
C CYS A 24 -22.96 -6.71 -12.32
N THR A 25 -23.46 -5.71 -13.03
CA THR A 25 -22.63 -4.80 -13.81
C THR A 25 -21.89 -3.90 -12.83
N ASN A 26 -20.61 -4.18 -12.65
CA ASN A 26 -19.67 -3.40 -11.87
C ASN A 26 -19.59 -1.96 -12.43
N PRO A 27 -19.99 -0.89 -11.70
CA PRO A 27 -20.08 0.46 -12.27
C PRO A 27 -18.71 1.18 -12.37
N PHE A 28 -17.59 0.48 -12.23
CA PHE A 28 -16.26 1.05 -12.46
C PHE A 28 -15.84 0.92 -13.93
N THR A 29 -16.60 1.54 -14.84
CA THR A 29 -16.02 1.96 -16.13
C THR A 29 -15.11 3.15 -15.87
N ALA A 30 -13.81 2.87 -15.81
CA ALA A 30 -12.76 3.85 -15.66
C ALA A 30 -12.90 4.95 -16.71
N ARG A 31 -13.06 6.19 -16.25
CA ARG A 31 -12.84 7.38 -17.07
C ARG A 31 -11.34 7.48 -17.32
N PRO A 32 -10.86 7.56 -18.58
CA PRO A 32 -9.45 7.80 -18.82
C PRO A 32 -9.09 9.21 -18.32
N SER A 33 -8.24 9.27 -17.29
CA SER A 33 -7.58 10.52 -16.88
C SER A 33 -6.54 10.89 -17.94
N PRO A 34 -6.45 12.17 -18.35
CA PRO A 34 -5.49 12.61 -19.34
C PRO A 34 -4.10 12.79 -18.70
N THR A 35 -3.15 12.06 -19.28
CA THR A 35 -1.72 12.41 -19.43
C THR A 35 -0.87 12.61 -18.16
N GLY A 36 0.04 11.66 -17.92
CA GLY A 36 1.30 11.88 -17.21
C GLY A 36 1.59 10.98 -16.01
N ASP A 37 1.07 9.74 -15.97
CA ASP A 37 1.30 8.86 -14.83
C ASP A 37 2.62 8.08 -14.96
N ALA A 38 3.59 8.47 -14.13
CA ALA A 38 4.65 7.57 -13.68
C ALA A 38 3.97 6.36 -13.03
N SER A 39 3.86 5.28 -13.81
CA SER A 39 3.30 4.03 -13.35
C SER A 39 4.15 3.52 -12.21
N ILE A 40 3.54 3.16 -11.07
CA ILE A 40 4.20 2.29 -10.07
C ILE A 40 4.80 1.05 -10.77
N LEU A 41 4.21 0.64 -11.90
CA LEU A 41 4.68 -0.45 -12.75
C LEU A 41 5.93 -0.18 -13.61
N ALA A 42 6.37 1.07 -13.79
CA ALA A 42 7.68 1.34 -14.39
C ALA A 42 8.82 1.05 -13.39
N VAL A 43 8.49 0.99 -12.09
CA VAL A 43 9.40 0.63 -10.99
C VAL A 43 9.12 -0.79 -10.45
N VAL A 44 7.91 -1.32 -10.62
CA VAL A 44 7.49 -2.67 -10.19
C VAL A 44 6.85 -3.38 -11.39
N THR A 45 7.65 -4.04 -12.22
CA THR A 45 7.19 -4.66 -13.48
C THR A 45 5.88 -5.42 -13.32
N ALA A 46 4.90 -5.06 -14.15
CA ALA A 46 3.64 -5.75 -14.36
C ALA A 46 3.88 -7.26 -14.50
N TYR A 47 3.04 -8.08 -13.87
CA TYR A 47 3.06 -9.54 -13.97
C TYR A 47 2.71 -9.98 -15.41
N PRO A 48 3.66 -10.45 -16.24
CA PRO A 48 3.34 -11.07 -17.52
C PRO A 48 3.39 -12.60 -17.36
N ALA A 49 2.49 -13.31 -18.03
CA ALA A 49 2.61 -14.76 -18.17
C ALA A 49 3.95 -15.12 -18.86
N PRO A 50 4.60 -16.25 -18.51
CA PRO A 50 5.97 -16.53 -18.92
C PRO A 50 6.08 -16.73 -20.43
N VAL A 51 6.87 -15.87 -21.09
CA VAL A 51 7.48 -16.16 -22.40
C VAL A 51 8.95 -16.46 -22.15
N ILE A 52 9.37 -17.68 -22.49
CA ILE A 52 10.76 -18.12 -22.42
C ILE A 52 11.48 -17.57 -23.65
N THR A 53 12.29 -16.54 -23.47
CA THR A 53 13.24 -16.08 -24.50
C THR A 53 14.65 -16.37 -24.02
N ILE A 54 15.34 -17.22 -24.76
CA ILE A 54 16.71 -17.65 -24.50
C ILE A 54 17.64 -16.57 -25.07
N ALA A 55 18.42 -15.90 -24.22
CA ALA A 55 19.42 -14.93 -24.67
C ALA A 55 20.75 -15.63 -25.02
N PRO A 56 21.44 -15.22 -26.10
CA PRO A 56 22.72 -15.80 -26.47
C PRO A 56 23.85 -15.34 -25.55
N SER A 57 24.80 -16.25 -25.34
CA SER A 57 25.98 -16.08 -24.49
C SER A 57 26.99 -15.16 -25.17
N ALA A 58 27.35 -14.05 -24.52
CA ALA A 58 28.46 -13.18 -24.92
C ALA A 58 29.55 -13.19 -23.86
N THR A 59 30.80 -13.28 -24.31
CA THR A 59 32.02 -13.31 -23.48
C THR A 59 32.24 -11.95 -22.78
N PRO A 60 32.46 -11.91 -21.46
CA PRO A 60 32.70 -10.65 -20.76
C PRO A 60 34.13 -10.13 -21.00
N PRO A 61 34.32 -8.80 -21.17
CA PRO A 61 35.65 -8.19 -21.24
C PRO A 61 36.30 -8.04 -19.85
N ALA A 62 37.62 -7.84 -19.87
CA ALA A 62 38.53 -7.91 -18.72
C ALA A 62 38.18 -6.97 -17.55
N THR A 63 38.30 -7.54 -16.34
CA THR A 63 38.05 -6.95 -15.03
C THR A 63 38.95 -5.74 -14.74
N VAL A 64 38.36 -4.55 -14.71
CA VAL A 64 38.93 -3.39 -14.01
C VAL A 64 38.67 -3.59 -12.51
N ALA A 65 39.70 -3.41 -11.67
CA ALA A 65 39.57 -3.53 -10.22
C ALA A 65 38.45 -2.60 -9.70
N PRO A 66 37.53 -3.09 -8.85
CA PRO A 66 36.43 -2.28 -8.35
C PRO A 66 36.99 -1.16 -7.48
N THR A 67 36.80 0.09 -7.91
CA THR A 67 36.86 1.23 -7.01
C THR A 67 35.79 0.99 -5.96
N VAL A 68 36.20 0.71 -4.72
CA VAL A 68 35.27 0.53 -3.59
C VAL A 68 34.44 1.82 -3.50
N PRO A 69 33.14 1.79 -3.82
CA PRO A 69 32.32 2.98 -3.63
C PRO A 69 32.34 3.30 -2.13
N PRO A 70 32.41 4.59 -1.75
CA PRO A 70 32.30 4.98 -0.35
C PRO A 70 31.07 4.30 0.26
N PRO A 71 31.13 3.86 1.53
CA PRO A 71 30.01 3.17 2.18
C PRO A 71 28.76 4.01 1.95
N ALA A 72 27.72 3.40 1.38
CA ALA A 72 26.45 4.06 1.14
C ALA A 72 26.06 4.79 2.42
N MET A 73 26.05 6.12 2.40
CA MET A 73 25.75 6.91 3.59
C MET A 73 24.40 6.44 4.10
N ARG A 74 24.38 5.82 5.28
CA ARG A 74 23.14 5.60 6.02
C ARG A 74 22.46 6.97 6.09
N PRO A 75 21.18 7.09 5.71
CA PRO A 75 20.49 8.38 5.79
C PRO A 75 20.71 8.97 7.18
N THR A 76 21.36 10.14 7.23
CA THR A 76 21.55 10.84 8.50
C THR A 76 20.17 11.27 8.95
N LEU A 77 19.71 10.72 10.08
CA LEU A 77 18.41 11.07 10.65
C LEU A 77 18.40 12.57 10.98
N ALA A 78 17.29 13.25 10.71
CA ALA A 78 17.12 14.60 11.19
C ALA A 78 17.17 14.61 12.73
N PRO A 79 17.81 15.61 13.36
CA PRO A 79 17.80 15.74 14.82
C PRO A 79 16.38 15.67 15.37
N GLY A 80 16.15 14.80 16.37
CA GLY A 80 14.84 14.64 17.00
C GLY A 80 13.86 13.71 16.28
N ALA A 81 14.24 13.06 15.16
CA ALA A 81 13.38 12.08 14.48
C ALA A 81 12.90 10.95 15.41
N GLU A 82 13.78 10.50 16.32
CA GLU A 82 13.47 9.50 17.36
C GLU A 82 12.45 9.99 18.39
N SER A 83 12.27 11.30 18.55
CA SER A 83 11.26 11.87 19.45
C SER A 83 9.84 11.83 18.86
N LEU A 84 9.71 11.60 17.55
CA LEU A 84 8.41 11.61 16.85
C LEU A 84 7.72 10.24 16.88
N VAL A 85 8.45 9.19 17.20
CA VAL A 85 7.95 7.81 17.26
C VAL A 85 8.46 7.13 18.52
N GLY A 86 7.71 6.17 19.05
CA GLY A 86 8.15 5.42 20.24
C GLY A 86 9.31 4.46 19.95
N PRO A 87 9.96 3.92 21.01
CA PRO A 87 11.10 3.00 20.87
C PRO A 87 10.77 1.68 20.17
N GLU A 88 9.49 1.34 20.01
CA GLU A 88 9.03 0.16 19.27
C GLU A 88 9.14 0.32 17.75
N TRP A 89 9.40 1.54 17.26
CA TRP A 89 9.50 1.83 15.84
C TRP A 89 10.93 1.79 15.34
N THR A 90 11.12 1.25 14.13
CA THR A 90 12.37 1.40 13.38
C THR A 90 12.23 2.54 12.39
N ILE A 91 13.09 3.55 12.49
CA ILE A 91 13.12 4.66 11.53
C ILE A 91 13.79 4.19 10.25
N ALA A 92 13.06 4.28 9.13
CA ALA A 92 13.54 3.94 7.81
C ALA A 92 14.05 5.15 7.02
N TYR A 93 13.43 6.31 7.23
CA TYR A 93 13.77 7.54 6.53
C TYR A 93 13.42 8.77 7.36
N SER A 94 14.18 9.85 7.19
CA SER A 94 13.85 11.17 7.72
C SER A 94 14.24 12.25 6.71
N GLY A 95 13.34 13.20 6.47
CA GLY A 95 13.49 14.26 5.48
C GLY A 95 12.16 14.96 5.19
N ASP A 96 12.16 16.04 4.44
CA ASP A 96 10.95 16.81 4.09
C ASP A 96 10.23 16.18 2.87
N LEU A 97 9.35 15.21 3.14
CA LEU A 97 8.60 14.46 2.13
C LEU A 97 7.46 15.28 1.53
N ASN A 98 6.86 16.19 2.31
CA ASN A 98 5.74 17.01 1.89
C ASN A 98 6.14 18.44 1.46
N ALA A 99 7.44 18.74 1.42
CA ALA A 99 8.01 20.01 0.97
C ALA A 99 7.47 21.24 1.72
N ASP A 100 7.18 21.10 3.01
CA ASP A 100 6.66 22.19 3.86
C ASP A 100 7.73 22.83 4.77
N GLY A 101 8.99 22.43 4.60
CA GLY A 101 10.13 22.92 5.35
C GLY A 101 10.32 22.26 6.72
N ARG A 102 9.48 21.30 7.09
CA ARG A 102 9.64 20.50 8.33
C ARG A 102 10.07 19.08 7.98
N ALA A 103 10.82 18.46 8.89
CA ALA A 103 11.27 17.08 8.69
C ALA A 103 10.12 16.10 8.99
N ASP A 104 9.84 15.23 8.02
CA ASP A 104 9.02 14.04 8.19
C ASP A 104 9.90 12.84 8.59
N VAL A 105 9.26 11.84 9.17
CA VAL A 105 9.84 10.55 9.55
C VAL A 105 9.00 9.43 8.98
N VAL A 106 9.63 8.51 8.25
CA VAL A 106 9.04 7.22 7.90
C VAL A 106 9.55 6.18 8.87
N ALA A 107 8.64 5.55 9.60
CA ALA A 107 8.98 4.51 10.56
C ALA A 107 8.07 3.29 10.41
N TYR A 108 8.54 2.13 10.83
CA TYR A 108 7.80 0.88 10.75
C TYR A 108 7.98 -0.02 11.97
N LYS A 109 7.01 -0.90 12.20
CA LYS A 109 7.11 -2.02 13.15
C LYS A 109 7.34 -3.31 12.36
N PRO A 110 8.39 -4.09 12.65
CA PRO A 110 8.61 -5.35 11.94
C PRO A 110 7.44 -6.31 12.14
N ALA A 111 7.24 -7.21 11.18
CA ALA A 111 6.36 -8.36 11.32
C ALA A 111 7.19 -9.65 11.33
N SER A 112 6.72 -10.66 12.06
CA SER A 112 7.38 -11.98 12.15
C SER A 112 7.12 -12.87 10.92
N VAL A 113 6.65 -12.30 9.80
CA VAL A 113 6.33 -13.05 8.58
C VAL A 113 7.54 -13.02 7.66
N THR A 114 8.11 -14.18 7.37
CA THR A 114 9.20 -14.29 6.40
C THR A 114 8.67 -14.04 4.98
N PRO A 115 9.28 -13.15 4.17
CA PRO A 115 8.89 -12.98 2.78
C PRO A 115 9.04 -14.28 1.98
N GLY A 116 8.05 -14.59 1.15
CA GLY A 116 8.07 -15.77 0.28
C GLY A 116 9.01 -15.60 -0.92
N PRO A 117 9.31 -16.70 -1.66
CA PRO A 117 10.20 -16.69 -2.82
C PRO A 117 9.91 -15.63 -3.89
N THR A 118 8.68 -15.11 -4.00
CA THR A 118 8.35 -14.02 -4.94
C THR A 118 9.22 -12.78 -4.73
N PHE A 119 9.60 -12.47 -3.48
CA PHE A 119 10.41 -11.30 -3.16
C PHE A 119 11.88 -11.40 -3.59
N ASN A 120 12.33 -12.59 -4.03
CA ASN A 120 13.66 -12.78 -4.61
C ASN A 120 13.73 -12.40 -6.10
N ARG A 121 12.59 -12.07 -6.72
CA ARG A 121 12.52 -11.73 -8.14
C ARG A 121 12.87 -10.26 -8.37
N PRO A 122 13.46 -9.91 -9.54
CA PRO A 122 13.59 -8.52 -9.96
C PRO A 122 12.26 -7.78 -9.85
N GLY A 123 12.30 -6.53 -9.39
CA GLY A 123 11.11 -5.71 -9.13
C GLY A 123 10.55 -5.81 -7.71
N TYR A 124 10.90 -6.85 -6.95
CA TYR A 124 10.50 -7.00 -5.53
C TYR A 124 11.65 -6.81 -4.53
N THR A 125 12.89 -6.75 -5.02
CA THR A 125 14.09 -6.58 -4.17
C THR A 125 14.21 -5.19 -3.54
N ALA A 126 13.39 -4.22 -3.98
CA ALA A 126 13.37 -2.87 -3.41
C ALA A 126 12.56 -2.78 -2.10
N TYR A 127 11.74 -3.79 -1.78
CA TYR A 127 11.01 -3.83 -0.52
C TYR A 127 11.97 -4.09 0.65
N ILE A 128 11.86 -3.29 1.71
CA ILE A 128 12.78 -3.33 2.85
C ILE A 128 12.47 -4.46 3.86
N GLY A 129 11.31 -5.12 3.71
CA GLY A 129 10.93 -6.29 4.49
C GLY A 129 9.46 -6.30 4.92
N SER A 130 9.09 -7.36 5.65
CA SER A 130 7.75 -7.55 6.21
C SER A 130 7.56 -6.67 7.45
N VAL A 131 6.52 -5.84 7.44
CA VAL A 131 6.16 -4.95 8.54
C VAL A 131 4.69 -5.12 8.91
N SER A 132 4.36 -4.91 10.18
CA SER A 132 2.98 -4.96 10.67
C SER A 132 2.28 -3.61 10.48
N GLU A 133 3.05 -2.53 10.56
CA GLU A 133 2.60 -1.16 10.45
C GLU A 133 3.76 -0.28 9.95
N ALA A 134 3.42 0.74 9.16
CA ALA A 134 4.32 1.81 8.78
C ALA A 134 3.60 3.16 8.87
N VAL A 135 4.34 4.22 9.19
CA VAL A 135 3.78 5.56 9.36
C VAL A 135 4.67 6.61 8.71
N ILE A 136 4.04 7.70 8.27
CA ILE A 136 4.70 8.98 8.02
C ILE A 136 4.25 9.93 9.13
N VAL A 137 5.21 10.43 9.90
CA VAL A 137 4.98 11.31 11.06
C VAL A 137 5.74 12.60 10.86
N GLN A 138 5.12 13.71 11.26
CA GLN A 138 5.74 15.04 11.29
C GLN A 138 5.42 15.71 12.63
N ALA A 139 6.29 16.59 13.11
CA ALA A 139 5.94 17.46 14.23
C ALA A 139 4.94 18.56 13.81
N ASP A 140 3.94 18.82 14.64
CA ASP A 140 3.10 20.01 14.55
C ASP A 140 3.87 21.28 15.01
N ALA A 141 3.22 22.45 14.93
CA ALA A 141 3.83 23.72 15.36
C ALA A 141 4.24 23.76 16.85
N ALA A 142 3.67 22.90 17.68
CA ALA A 142 4.01 22.76 19.09
C ALA A 142 5.05 21.64 19.34
N GLY A 143 5.60 21.03 18.29
CA GLY A 143 6.56 19.94 18.37
C GLY A 143 5.96 18.57 18.66
N ARG A 144 4.63 18.42 18.64
CA ARG A 144 3.96 17.15 18.93
C ARG A 144 3.91 16.29 17.68
N PRO A 145 4.11 14.97 17.78
CA PRO A 145 4.05 14.09 16.62
C PRO A 145 2.61 14.00 16.08
N GLN A 146 2.49 14.16 14.77
CA GLN A 146 1.26 14.00 14.00
C GLN A 146 1.46 12.93 12.92
N THR A 147 0.65 11.88 12.95
CA THR A 147 0.61 10.89 11.87
C THR A 147 -0.09 11.46 10.64
N LEU A 148 0.63 11.58 9.54
CA LEU A 148 0.11 12.04 8.26
C LEU A 148 -0.45 10.87 7.44
N VAL A 149 0.27 9.73 7.45
CA VAL A 149 -0.10 8.51 6.75
C VAL A 149 0.17 7.30 7.66
N SER A 150 -0.73 6.32 7.65
CA SER A 150 -0.52 4.99 8.23
C SER A 150 -0.79 3.92 7.19
N LEU A 151 0.09 2.92 7.11
CA LEU A 151 -0.01 1.75 6.26
C LEU A 151 -0.03 0.50 7.15
N SER A 152 -0.99 -0.38 6.95
CA SER A 152 -1.13 -1.62 7.71
C SER A 152 -1.71 -2.73 6.85
N ARG A 153 -1.83 -3.95 7.40
CA ARG A 153 -2.54 -5.06 6.75
C ARG A 153 -3.98 -4.75 6.35
N SER A 154 -4.61 -3.74 6.96
CA SER A 154 -5.99 -3.36 6.66
C SER A 154 -6.11 -2.37 5.49
N GLY A 155 -5.03 -1.66 5.16
CA GLY A 155 -5.09 -0.58 4.18
C GLY A 155 -4.13 0.57 4.44
N ILE A 156 -4.41 1.67 3.74
CA ILE A 156 -3.71 2.95 3.85
C ILE A 156 -4.70 4.00 4.37
N VAL A 157 -4.30 4.68 5.43
CA VAL A 157 -5.03 5.79 6.05
C VAL A 157 -4.23 7.07 5.84
N ILE A 158 -4.89 8.14 5.40
CA ILE A 158 -4.31 9.48 5.25
C ILE A 158 -5.08 10.42 6.17
N GLY A 159 -4.41 10.96 7.20
CA GLY A 159 -5.07 11.65 8.31
C GLY A 159 -6.17 10.78 8.94
N PRO A 160 -7.44 11.24 8.99
CA PRO A 160 -8.55 10.45 9.52
C PRO A 160 -9.22 9.52 8.49
N ARG A 161 -8.79 9.52 7.22
CA ARG A 161 -9.52 8.89 6.11
C ARG A 161 -8.88 7.58 5.66
N MET A 162 -9.67 6.50 5.61
CA MET A 162 -9.28 5.27 4.91
C MET A 162 -9.22 5.53 3.41
N ALA A 163 -8.02 5.57 2.85
CA ALA A 163 -7.78 5.90 1.46
C ALA A 163 -7.74 4.64 0.57
N VAL A 164 -7.18 3.54 1.09
CA VAL A 164 -7.19 2.22 0.46
C VAL A 164 -7.57 1.18 1.50
N ARG A 165 -8.47 0.27 1.15
CA ARG A 165 -8.78 -0.90 1.98
C ARG A 165 -8.21 -2.15 1.30
N PHE A 166 -7.41 -2.92 2.02
CA PHE A 166 -7.00 -4.23 1.55
C PHE A 166 -8.12 -5.23 1.86
N PRO A 167 -8.72 -5.88 0.85
CA PRO A 167 -9.87 -6.75 1.06
C PRO A 167 -9.42 -8.00 1.82
N PRO A 168 -10.20 -8.50 2.79
CA PRO A 168 -9.98 -9.86 3.27
C PRO A 168 -10.28 -10.86 2.15
N SER A 169 -9.61 -12.01 2.20
CA SER A 169 -9.93 -13.16 1.35
C SER A 169 -11.13 -13.91 1.93
N ASN A 170 -11.91 -14.56 1.07
CA ASN A 170 -12.90 -15.55 1.48
C ASN A 170 -12.26 -16.77 2.16
N GLU A 171 -10.99 -17.03 1.84
CA GLU A 171 -10.20 -18.05 2.49
C GLU A 171 -9.26 -17.42 3.53
N ALA A 172 -9.48 -17.75 4.81
CA ALA A 172 -8.81 -17.09 5.94
C ALA A 172 -7.27 -17.16 5.88
N TRP A 173 -6.71 -18.24 5.31
CA TRP A 173 -5.27 -18.40 5.11
C TRP A 173 -4.65 -17.39 4.14
N ASN A 174 -5.47 -16.68 3.36
CA ASN A 174 -5.04 -15.71 2.37
C ASN A 174 -5.34 -14.28 2.84
N ASN A 175 -5.80 -14.10 4.08
CA ASN A 175 -5.93 -12.77 4.65
C ASN A 175 -4.56 -12.11 4.84
N PRO A 176 -4.45 -10.79 4.62
CA PRO A 176 -3.20 -10.09 4.85
C PRO A 176 -2.84 -10.13 6.34
N VAL A 177 -1.68 -10.69 6.66
CA VAL A 177 -1.15 -10.75 8.03
C VAL A 177 -0.09 -9.68 8.28
N ALA A 178 0.53 -9.19 7.21
CA ALA A 178 1.56 -8.15 7.20
C ALA A 178 1.53 -7.41 5.85
N ILE A 179 2.40 -6.42 5.71
CA ILE A 179 2.68 -5.76 4.44
C ILE A 179 4.19 -5.82 4.17
N MET A 180 4.58 -5.87 2.91
CA MET A 180 5.94 -5.55 2.48
C MET A 180 6.01 -4.06 2.23
N LEU A 181 7.00 -3.40 2.83
CA LEU A 181 7.17 -1.96 2.75
C LEU A 181 8.20 -1.58 1.68
N LEU A 182 7.82 -0.65 0.80
CA LEU A 182 8.70 -0.01 -0.19
C LEU A 182 8.84 1.47 0.19
N ILE A 183 10.06 1.98 0.17
CA ILE A 183 10.36 3.40 0.37
C ILE A 183 11.28 3.83 -0.76
N GLU A 184 10.74 4.60 -1.69
CA GLU A 184 11.47 5.21 -2.78
C GLU A 184 11.57 6.72 -2.54
N THR A 185 12.79 7.21 -2.39
CA THR A 185 13.05 8.62 -2.04
C THR A 185 13.30 9.50 -3.27
N THR A 186 13.27 8.92 -4.48
CA THR A 186 13.32 9.65 -5.75
C THR A 186 12.14 10.61 -5.82
N GLN A 187 12.36 11.88 -6.18
CA GLN A 187 11.29 12.87 -6.17
C GLN A 187 10.29 12.65 -7.34
N PRO A 188 8.96 12.59 -7.08
CA PRO A 188 8.31 12.68 -5.78
C PRO A 188 8.42 11.36 -4.97
N PRO A 189 8.73 11.42 -3.66
CA PRO A 189 8.93 10.22 -2.87
C PRO A 189 7.66 9.36 -2.81
N VAL A 190 7.85 8.06 -2.86
CA VAL A 190 6.80 7.04 -2.84
C VAL A 190 7.00 6.12 -1.64
N ILE A 191 5.95 5.95 -0.85
CA ILE A 191 5.88 4.96 0.22
C ILE A 191 4.76 4.00 -0.13
N ALA A 192 5.05 2.72 -0.31
CA ALA A 192 4.07 1.73 -0.72
C ALA A 192 4.05 0.49 0.18
N ALA A 193 2.86 -0.11 0.26
CA ALA A 193 2.58 -1.35 0.97
C ALA A 193 2.04 -2.39 -0.01
N LEU A 194 2.63 -3.58 0.05
CA LEU A 194 2.13 -4.76 -0.64
C LEU A 194 1.66 -5.78 0.40
N PRO A 195 0.36 -6.06 0.52
CA PRO A 195 -0.14 -7.00 1.51
C PRO A 195 0.37 -8.42 1.24
N ILE A 196 0.78 -9.12 2.30
CA ILE A 196 1.25 -10.51 2.23
C ILE A 196 0.43 -11.41 3.17
N ASN A 197 0.20 -12.64 2.73
CA ASN A 197 -0.50 -13.67 3.49
C ASN A 197 0.44 -14.39 4.49
N SER A 198 -0.07 -15.41 5.18
CA SER A 198 0.71 -16.13 6.20
C SER A 198 1.87 -16.95 5.65
N SER A 199 1.91 -17.24 4.34
CA SER A 199 3.07 -17.85 3.68
C SER A 199 4.10 -16.82 3.21
N GLY A 200 3.87 -15.53 3.48
CA GLY A 200 4.76 -14.45 3.05
C GLY A 200 4.63 -14.10 1.57
N GLU A 201 3.61 -14.61 0.88
CA GLU A 201 3.38 -14.35 -0.54
C GLU A 201 2.49 -13.12 -0.73
N PRO A 202 2.70 -12.33 -1.80
CA PRO A 202 1.81 -11.23 -2.16
C PRO A 202 0.37 -11.73 -2.29
N TYR A 203 -0.55 -11.01 -1.63
CA TYR A 203 -1.97 -11.33 -1.66
C TYR A 203 -2.73 -10.54 -2.72
N THR A 204 -2.38 -9.27 -2.92
CA THR A 204 -3.08 -8.34 -3.83
C THR A 204 -2.10 -7.34 -4.43
N GLN A 205 -2.61 -6.32 -5.11
CA GLN A 205 -1.79 -5.24 -5.66
C GLN A 205 -1.20 -4.36 -4.57
N ALA A 206 -0.01 -3.83 -4.85
CA ALA A 206 0.57 -2.79 -4.02
C ALA A 206 -0.24 -1.50 -4.14
N ALA A 207 -0.36 -0.80 -3.02
CA ALA A 207 -0.84 0.57 -2.99
C ALA A 207 0.17 1.40 -2.21
N GLY A 208 0.30 2.67 -2.55
CA GLY A 208 1.18 3.59 -1.86
C GLY A 208 0.63 4.98 -1.81
N VAL A 209 1.46 5.88 -1.30
CA VAL A 209 1.21 7.30 -1.27
C VAL A 209 2.38 8.05 -1.86
N ARG A 210 2.07 9.18 -2.48
CA ARG A 210 3.06 10.21 -2.84
C ARG A 210 2.53 11.57 -2.46
N TRP A 211 3.43 12.52 -2.22
CA TRP A 211 3.03 13.90 -2.01
C TRP A 211 2.69 14.57 -3.36
N ASN A 212 1.47 15.10 -3.48
CA ASN A 212 1.07 15.92 -4.62
C ASN A 212 1.19 17.40 -4.25
N ARG A 213 2.18 18.07 -4.83
CA ARG A 213 2.44 19.51 -4.60
C ARG A 213 1.30 20.41 -5.06
N ARG A 214 0.52 20.02 -6.08
CA ARG A 214 -0.58 20.86 -6.61
C ARG A 214 -1.75 20.90 -5.65
N SER A 215 -2.07 19.76 -5.03
CA SER A 215 -3.16 19.67 -4.04
C SER A 215 -2.68 19.88 -2.61
N ALA A 216 -1.38 20.02 -2.39
CA ALA A 216 -0.74 20.04 -1.06
C ALA A 216 -1.29 18.91 -0.16
N ALA A 217 -1.31 17.69 -0.70
CA ALA A 217 -1.85 16.53 0.01
C ALA A 217 -1.14 15.24 -0.44
N TYR A 218 -1.10 14.25 0.46
CA TYR A 218 -0.79 12.89 0.08
C TYR A 218 -1.93 12.31 -0.76
N GLU A 219 -1.58 11.74 -1.91
CA GLU A 219 -2.52 11.02 -2.77
C GLU A 219 -2.15 9.55 -2.86
N VAL A 220 -3.17 8.72 -3.06
CA VAL A 220 -2.99 7.29 -3.27
C VAL A 220 -2.47 7.05 -4.68
N ILE A 221 -1.51 6.14 -4.78
CA ILE A 221 -1.06 5.56 -6.03
C ILE A 221 -1.25 4.04 -5.94
N THR A 222 -1.91 3.45 -6.92
CA THR A 222 -2.12 2.00 -7.00
C THR A 222 -1.27 1.41 -8.12
N GLY A 223 -0.65 0.26 -7.88
CA GLY A 223 -0.02 -0.50 -8.96
C GLY A 223 -1.07 -0.88 -10.00
N GLY A 224 -0.97 -0.34 -11.22
CA GLY A 224 -1.83 -0.72 -12.34
C GLY A 224 -1.70 -2.21 -12.68
N LYS A 225 -2.62 -2.73 -13.49
CA LYS A 225 -2.38 -3.96 -14.27
C LYS A 225 -1.81 -3.58 -15.61
#